data_AF-A0A498CPM8-F1
#
_entry.id   AF-A0A498CPM8-F1
#
_cell.length_a   1.000
_cell.length_b   1.000
_cell.length_c   1.000
_cell.angle_alpha   90.00
_cell.angle_beta   90.00
_cell.angle_gamma   90.00
#
_symmetry.space_group_name_H-M   'P 1'
#
loop_
_entity.id
_entity.type
_entity.pdbx_description
1 polymer ?
#
loop_
_entity_poly.entity_id
_entity_poly.type
_entity_poly.pdbx_seq_one_letter_code
_entity_poly.pdbx_strand_id
1 'polypeptide(L)'
;MRFDDSDIKIAPDDPSEVFDTSEGAAAAFAREKANGNMEKARALGVQFAAELTADERGIVYFGIGAFDSAETLSQRKVLFSYLVGRVIEDMAPNSIVAQSAMSAYYDELQRVSGETYGLVSDSAALSLYILAGRSSPDDIGAVGRVFARLCGRKDDPVFVRYGSELTSYFAMYCTQLALRAQLIR
;
A
#
# COMPACT_ATOMS: atom_id res chain seq x y z
N MET A 1 -11.09 -43.06 -39.51
CA MET A 1 -11.34 -41.96 -38.56
C MET A 1 -10.17 -41.94 -37.58
N ARG A 2 -9.33 -40.90 -37.63
CA ARG A 2 -8.30 -40.67 -36.61
C ARG A 2 -9.00 -40.02 -35.42
N PHE A 3 -8.94 -40.68 -34.26
CA PHE A 3 -9.26 -40.05 -32.99
C PHE A 3 -8.07 -39.15 -32.64
N ASP A 4 -8.29 -37.84 -32.69
CA ASP A 4 -7.34 -36.85 -32.23
C ASP A 4 -7.52 -36.73 -30.71
N ASP A 5 -6.62 -37.39 -30.00
CA ASP A 5 -6.51 -37.42 -28.54
C ASP A 5 -5.62 -36.23 -28.13
N SER A 6 -5.98 -35.02 -28.58
CA SER A 6 -5.27 -33.81 -28.23
C SER A 6 -5.51 -33.50 -26.75
N ASP A 7 -4.64 -34.11 -25.94
CA ASP A 7 -4.22 -33.76 -24.60
C ASP A 7 -5.09 -32.69 -23.93
N ILE A 8 -6.05 -33.13 -23.12
CA ILE A 8 -6.65 -32.28 -22.09
C ILE A 8 -5.51 -31.89 -21.15
N LYS A 9 -4.93 -30.69 -21.36
CA LYS A 9 -4.09 -30.03 -20.37
C LYS A 9 -4.98 -29.63 -19.18
N ILE A 10 -4.96 -30.42 -18.11
CA ILE A 10 -5.67 -30.13 -16.85
C ILE A 10 -4.92 -29.09 -15.99
N ALA A 11 -3.69 -28.74 -16.37
CA ALA A 11 -2.91 -27.71 -15.70
C ALA A 11 -2.58 -26.57 -16.68
N PRO A 12 -2.91 -25.31 -16.35
CA PRO A 12 -2.47 -24.16 -17.12
C PRO A 12 -0.94 -24.01 -17.01
N ASP A 13 -0.34 -23.46 -18.07
CA ASP A 13 1.11 -23.25 -18.15
C ASP A 13 1.57 -22.10 -17.20
N ASP A 14 0.63 -21.27 -16.70
CA ASP A 14 0.84 -20.25 -15.68
C ASP A 14 -0.12 -20.43 -14.48
N PRO A 15 0.39 -20.57 -13.24
CA PRO A 15 -0.44 -20.59 -12.02
C PRO A 15 -1.37 -19.38 -11.87
N SER A 16 -1.05 -18.25 -12.51
CA SER A 16 -1.89 -17.05 -12.50
C SER A 16 -3.26 -17.25 -13.18
N GLU A 17 -3.37 -18.16 -14.14
CA GLU A 17 -4.62 -18.45 -14.87
C GLU A 17 -5.64 -19.24 -14.04
N VAL A 18 -5.19 -19.93 -12.98
CA VAL A 18 -6.08 -20.65 -12.04
C VAL A 18 -6.93 -19.65 -11.24
N PHE A 19 -6.45 -18.42 -11.05
CA PHE A 19 -7.14 -17.36 -10.31
C PHE A 19 -8.26 -16.67 -11.13
N ASP A 20 -8.35 -16.95 -12.44
CA ASP A 20 -9.38 -16.38 -13.33
C ASP A 20 -10.67 -17.22 -13.37
N THR A 21 -10.75 -18.30 -12.57
CA THR A 21 -11.99 -19.07 -12.35
C THR A 21 -12.56 -18.78 -10.96
N SER A 22 -13.89 -18.66 -10.86
CA SER A 22 -14.59 -18.44 -9.58
C SER A 22 -14.31 -19.54 -8.54
N GLU A 23 -14.05 -20.77 -9.00
CA GLU A 23 -13.66 -21.90 -8.15
C GLU A 23 -12.22 -21.76 -7.62
N GLY A 24 -11.28 -21.30 -8.45
CA GLY A 24 -9.90 -21.04 -8.03
C GLY A 24 -9.78 -19.93 -6.98
N ALA A 25 -10.55 -18.84 -7.16
CA ALA A 25 -10.61 -17.76 -6.17
C ALA A 25 -11.21 -18.22 -4.83
N ALA A 26 -12.27 -19.04 -4.86
CA ALA A 26 -12.89 -19.58 -3.65
C ALA A 26 -11.96 -20.55 -2.88
N ALA A 27 -11.24 -21.41 -3.61
CA ALA A 27 -10.26 -22.31 -3.01
C ALA A 27 -9.07 -21.55 -2.41
N ALA A 28 -8.56 -20.52 -3.11
CA ALA A 28 -7.53 -19.64 -2.60
C ALA A 28 -7.99 -18.93 -1.31
N PHE A 29 -9.20 -18.35 -1.31
CA PHE A 29 -9.77 -17.73 -0.12
C PHE A 29 -9.87 -18.71 1.07
N ALA A 30 -10.38 -19.92 0.83
CA ALA A 30 -10.50 -20.94 1.87
C ALA A 30 -9.13 -21.32 2.45
N ARG A 31 -8.10 -21.43 1.61
CA ARG A 31 -6.72 -21.69 2.03
C ARG A 31 -6.16 -20.56 2.88
N GLU A 32 -6.28 -19.31 2.43
CA GLU A 32 -5.78 -18.13 3.16
C GLU A 32 -6.53 -17.88 4.47
N LYS A 33 -7.79 -18.29 4.54
CA LYS A 33 -8.54 -18.28 5.79
C LYS A 33 -8.05 -19.38 6.74
N ALA A 34 -7.81 -20.59 6.22
CA ALA A 34 -7.33 -21.71 7.03
C ALA A 34 -5.93 -21.49 7.62
N ASN A 35 -5.04 -20.79 6.89
CA ASN A 35 -3.70 -20.47 7.34
C ASN A 35 -3.62 -19.17 8.20
N GLY A 36 -4.75 -18.47 8.38
CA GLY A 36 -4.87 -17.25 9.19
C GLY A 36 -4.33 -15.98 8.54
N ASN A 37 -3.99 -16.00 7.25
CA ASN A 37 -3.50 -14.82 6.54
C ASN A 37 -4.56 -13.73 6.43
N MET A 38 -5.84 -14.09 6.32
CA MET A 38 -6.93 -13.11 6.25
C MET A 38 -7.01 -12.27 7.52
N GLU A 39 -6.97 -12.90 8.70
CA GLU A 39 -6.99 -12.21 9.98
C GLU A 39 -5.75 -11.35 10.20
N LYS A 40 -4.57 -11.87 9.84
CA LYS A 40 -3.30 -11.13 9.91
C LYS A 40 -3.29 -9.92 8.98
N ALA A 41 -3.76 -10.07 7.74
CA ALA A 41 -3.87 -8.99 6.77
C ALA A 41 -4.82 -7.89 7.26
N ARG A 42 -5.99 -8.28 7.78
CA ARG A 42 -6.93 -7.34 8.38
C ARG A 42 -6.32 -6.57 9.55
N ALA A 43 -5.61 -7.28 10.44
CA ALA A 43 -4.92 -6.65 11.58
C ALA A 43 -3.81 -5.69 11.13
N LEU A 44 -3.05 -6.06 10.10
CA LEU A 44 -2.03 -5.19 9.51
C LEU A 44 -2.64 -3.92 8.91
N GLY A 45 -3.76 -4.03 8.17
CA GLY A 45 -4.49 -2.87 7.64
C GLY A 45 -4.96 -1.92 8.73
N VAL A 46 -5.56 -2.46 9.81
CA VAL A 46 -5.95 -1.67 11.00
C VAL A 46 -4.74 -0.99 11.65
N GLN A 47 -3.61 -1.68 11.73
CA GLN A 47 -2.39 -1.10 12.29
C GLN A 47 -1.87 0.07 11.44
N PHE A 48 -1.89 -0.04 10.11
CA PHE A 48 -1.54 1.08 9.23
C PHE A 48 -2.49 2.28 9.38
N ALA A 49 -3.79 2.03 9.55
CA ALA A 49 -4.76 3.10 9.79
C ALA A 49 -4.50 3.82 11.12
N ALA A 50 -4.08 3.08 12.15
CA ALA A 50 -3.71 3.65 13.44
C ALA A 50 -2.54 4.65 13.32
N GLU A 51 -1.57 4.40 12.43
CA GLU A 51 -0.44 5.31 12.19
C GLU A 51 -0.84 6.70 11.66
N LEU A 52 -1.99 6.79 10.99
CA LEU A 52 -2.53 8.05 10.49
C LEU A 52 -3.45 8.75 11.51
N THR A 53 -3.97 8.00 12.48
CA THR A 53 -5.04 8.45 13.39
C THR A 53 -4.61 8.55 14.85
N ALA A 54 -3.39 8.12 15.21
CA ALA A 54 -2.86 8.16 16.58
C ALA A 54 -2.41 9.55 17.08
N ASP A 55 -2.95 10.63 16.50
CA ASP A 55 -2.49 12.01 16.71
C ASP A 55 -0.95 12.11 16.55
N GLU A 56 -0.28 12.93 17.36
CA GLU A 56 1.17 13.16 17.31
C GLU A 56 2.05 11.92 17.59
N ARG A 57 1.44 10.79 17.96
CA ARG A 57 2.16 9.52 18.19
C ARG A 57 2.33 8.68 16.94
N GLY A 58 1.58 8.98 15.88
CA GLY A 58 1.67 8.25 14.62
C GLY A 58 2.98 8.52 13.89
N ILE A 59 3.46 7.54 13.12
CA ILE A 59 4.74 7.64 12.38
C ILE A 59 4.80 8.87 11.45
N VAL A 60 3.66 9.33 10.94
CA VAL A 60 3.59 10.50 10.06
C VAL A 60 3.93 11.81 10.78
N TYR A 61 3.95 11.82 12.11
CA TYR A 61 4.38 12.93 12.96
C TYR A 61 5.85 12.84 13.39
N PHE A 62 6.55 11.75 13.07
CA PHE A 62 7.97 11.61 13.38
C PHE A 62 8.80 12.69 12.67
N GLY A 63 9.69 13.33 13.43
CA GLY A 63 10.64 14.31 12.91
C GLY A 63 10.00 15.58 12.34
N ILE A 64 8.76 15.92 12.76
CA ILE A 64 8.18 17.23 12.44
C ILE A 64 9.07 18.34 13.00
N GLY A 65 9.33 19.34 12.16
CA GLY A 65 10.14 20.50 12.49
C GLY A 65 9.45 21.82 12.16
N ALA A 66 10.17 22.92 12.37
CA ALA A 66 9.68 24.29 12.17
C ALA A 66 9.25 24.60 10.72
N PHE A 67 9.58 23.75 9.75
CA PHE A 67 9.24 23.92 8.34
C PHE A 67 8.00 23.13 7.90
N ASP A 68 7.41 22.31 8.77
CA ASP A 68 6.20 21.55 8.46
C ASP A 68 4.96 22.42 8.65
N SER A 69 4.30 22.75 7.54
CA SER A 69 2.98 23.38 7.55
C SER A 69 1.87 22.33 7.64
N ALA A 70 0.63 22.77 7.84
CA ALA A 70 -0.54 21.88 7.74
C ALA A 70 -0.59 21.16 6.37
N GLU A 71 -0.19 21.84 5.28
CA GLU A 71 -0.11 21.23 3.96
C GLU A 71 0.97 20.14 3.89
N THR A 72 2.14 20.37 4.48
CA THR A 72 3.21 19.36 4.56
C THR A 72 2.77 18.14 5.37
N LEU A 73 2.04 18.35 6.47
CA LEU A 73 1.48 17.25 7.26
C LEU A 73 0.43 16.45 6.47
N SER A 74 -0.45 17.13 5.74
CA SER A 74 -1.39 16.46 4.84
C SER A 74 -0.66 15.62 3.79
N GLN A 75 0.41 16.15 3.20
CA GLN A 75 1.20 15.39 2.22
C GLN A 75 1.99 14.22 2.82
N ARG A 76 2.46 14.33 4.07
CA ARG A 76 3.04 13.19 4.81
C ARG A 76 2.02 12.06 4.96
N LYS A 77 0.77 12.36 5.29
CA LYS A 77 -0.31 11.35 5.40
C LYS A 77 -0.62 10.67 4.06
N VAL A 78 -0.74 11.45 2.99
CA VAL A 78 -1.00 10.90 1.64
C VAL A 78 0.18 10.05 1.16
N LEU A 79 1.43 10.52 1.36
CA LEU A 79 2.64 9.77 1.03
C LEU A 79 2.70 8.44 1.78
N PHE A 80 2.39 8.45 3.08
CA PHE A 80 2.33 7.23 3.89
C PHE A 80 1.27 6.26 3.35
N SER A 81 0.07 6.73 3.03
CA SER A 81 -1.01 5.90 2.45
C SER A 81 -0.61 5.27 1.11
N TYR A 82 0.10 6.02 0.25
CA TYR A 82 0.67 5.48 -0.99
C TYR A 82 1.62 4.31 -0.70
N LEU A 83 2.51 4.46 0.29
CA LEU A 83 3.47 3.43 0.65
C LEU A 83 2.84 2.22 1.33
N VAL A 84 1.77 2.40 2.10
CA VAL A 84 0.96 1.29 2.63
C VAL A 84 0.45 0.42 1.48
N GLY A 85 -0.15 1.03 0.45
CA GLY A 85 -0.64 0.31 -0.73
C GLY A 85 0.48 -0.46 -1.43
N ARG A 86 1.59 0.21 -1.72
CA ARG A 86 2.75 -0.42 -2.38
C ARG A 86 3.31 -1.59 -1.59
N VAL A 87 3.53 -1.42 -0.28
CA VAL A 87 4.09 -2.48 0.56
C VAL A 87 3.15 -3.68 0.67
N ILE A 88 1.83 -3.44 0.77
CA ILE A 88 0.85 -4.53 0.79
C ILE A 88 0.88 -5.30 -0.54
N GLU A 89 0.90 -4.60 -1.68
CA GLU A 89 1.01 -5.22 -3.00
C GLU A 89 2.29 -6.06 -3.15
N ASP A 90 3.43 -5.54 -2.70
CA ASP A 90 4.73 -6.21 -2.82
C ASP A 90 4.87 -7.44 -1.88
N MET A 91 4.23 -7.39 -0.71
CA MET A 91 4.48 -8.36 0.37
C MET A 91 3.41 -9.42 0.54
N ALA A 92 2.17 -9.14 0.15
CA ALA A 92 1.07 -10.08 0.30
C ALA A 92 1.32 -11.36 -0.52
N PRO A 93 0.92 -12.55 0.00
CA PRO A 93 1.02 -13.82 -0.74
C PRO A 93 0.24 -13.85 -2.05
N ASN A 94 -0.88 -13.14 -2.10
CA ASN A 94 -1.76 -13.03 -3.27
C ASN A 94 -2.67 -11.80 -3.16
N SER A 95 -3.42 -11.52 -4.22
CA SER A 95 -4.32 -10.38 -4.33
C SER A 95 -5.47 -10.40 -3.32
N ILE A 96 -5.97 -11.57 -2.91
CA ILE A 96 -7.04 -11.70 -1.91
C ILE A 96 -6.56 -11.21 -0.54
N VAL A 97 -5.35 -11.62 -0.14
CA VAL A 97 -4.74 -11.16 1.12
C VAL A 97 -4.43 -9.66 1.06
N ALA A 98 -3.91 -9.17 -0.07
CA ALA A 98 -3.67 -7.75 -0.29
C ALA A 98 -4.97 -6.92 -0.16
N GLN A 99 -6.03 -7.34 -0.85
CA GLN A 99 -7.34 -6.69 -0.79
C GLN A 99 -7.92 -6.71 0.63
N SER A 100 -7.72 -7.81 1.38
CA SER A 100 -8.17 -7.87 2.77
C SER A 100 -7.48 -6.84 3.66
N ALA A 101 -6.16 -6.65 3.51
CA ALA A 101 -5.43 -5.62 4.24
C ALA A 101 -5.86 -4.21 3.83
N MET A 102 -5.97 -3.93 2.53
CA MET A 102 -6.36 -2.61 2.02
C MET A 102 -7.80 -2.24 2.41
N SER A 103 -8.73 -3.19 2.35
CA SER A 103 -10.12 -2.96 2.77
C SER A 103 -10.18 -2.63 4.26
N ALA A 104 -9.48 -3.41 5.08
CA ALA A 104 -9.41 -3.15 6.52
C ALA A 104 -8.78 -1.81 6.88
N TYR A 105 -7.76 -1.39 6.12
CA TYR A 105 -7.13 -0.09 6.26
C TYR A 105 -8.11 1.05 6.00
N TYR A 106 -8.81 1.02 4.86
CA TYR A 106 -9.77 2.06 4.49
C TYR A 106 -11.02 2.05 5.39
N ASP A 107 -11.55 0.89 5.73
CA ASP A 107 -12.69 0.74 6.64
C ASP A 107 -12.37 1.34 8.03
N GLU A 108 -11.17 1.07 8.55
CA GLU A 108 -10.75 1.60 9.84
C GLU A 108 -10.53 3.11 9.79
N LEU A 109 -9.93 3.64 8.72
CA LEU A 109 -9.82 5.08 8.54
C LEU A 109 -11.20 5.74 8.48
N GLN A 110 -12.14 5.20 7.71
CA GLN A 110 -13.49 5.73 7.61
C GLN A 110 -14.22 5.70 8.96
N ARG A 111 -13.99 4.65 9.76
CA ARG A 111 -14.57 4.48 11.09
C ARG A 111 -14.01 5.46 12.11
N VAL A 112 -12.71 5.73 12.09
CA VAL A 112 -12.00 6.53 13.10
C VAL A 112 -11.92 8.01 12.73
N SER A 113 -11.66 8.34 11.46
CA SER A 113 -11.48 9.70 10.98
C SER A 113 -11.91 9.83 9.50
N GLY A 114 -13.16 10.25 9.28
CA GLY A 114 -13.68 10.51 7.94
C GLY A 114 -12.89 11.59 7.17
N GLU A 115 -12.31 12.56 7.88
CA GLU A 115 -11.41 13.56 7.30
C GLU A 115 -10.13 12.93 6.75
N THR A 116 -9.46 12.10 7.55
CA THR A 116 -8.22 11.42 7.13
C THR A 116 -8.51 10.45 6.00
N TYR A 117 -9.63 9.71 6.08
CA TYR A 117 -10.10 8.85 4.99
C TYR A 117 -10.24 9.64 3.68
N GLY A 118 -11.00 10.73 3.67
CA GLY A 118 -11.20 11.55 2.47
C GLY A 118 -9.89 12.12 1.91
N LEU A 119 -8.95 12.51 2.78
CA LEU A 119 -7.63 12.99 2.36
C LEU A 119 -6.82 11.93 1.61
N VAL A 120 -6.89 10.66 2.02
CA VAL A 120 -6.04 9.61 1.46
C VAL A 120 -6.73 8.68 0.45
N SER A 121 -8.06 8.61 0.41
CA SER A 121 -8.80 7.73 -0.49
C SER A 121 -9.16 8.37 -1.84
N ASP A 122 -9.38 9.69 -1.87
CA ASP A 122 -9.90 10.41 -3.06
C ASP A 122 -9.06 11.64 -3.41
N SER A 123 -7.75 11.56 -3.20
CA SER A 123 -6.86 12.67 -3.55
C SER A 123 -6.17 12.45 -4.88
N ALA A 124 -6.24 13.47 -5.75
CA ALA A 124 -5.38 13.57 -6.93
C ALA A 124 -3.89 13.47 -6.55
N ALA A 125 -3.54 13.86 -5.32
CA ALA A 125 -2.21 13.69 -4.73
C ALA A 125 -1.78 12.22 -4.67
N LEU A 126 -2.63 11.30 -4.22
CA LEU A 126 -2.32 9.87 -4.18
C LEU A 126 -1.99 9.34 -5.59
N SER A 127 -2.80 9.69 -6.58
CA SER A 127 -2.59 9.31 -7.98
C SER A 127 -1.25 9.81 -8.54
N LEU A 128 -0.82 11.01 -8.14
CA LEU A 128 0.48 11.55 -8.55
C LEU A 128 1.64 10.76 -7.96
N TYR A 129 1.55 10.32 -6.70
CA TYR A 129 2.57 9.46 -6.09
C TYR A 129 2.63 8.09 -6.76
N ILE A 130 1.46 7.47 -7.04
CA ILE A 130 1.38 6.20 -7.78
C ILE A 130 2.04 6.33 -9.15
N LEU A 131 1.72 7.39 -9.89
CA LEU A 131 2.31 7.65 -11.20
C LEU A 131 3.83 7.82 -11.11
N ALA A 132 4.33 8.64 -10.17
CA ALA A 132 5.76 8.85 -10.01
C ALA A 132 6.51 7.57 -9.67
N GLY A 133 5.99 6.76 -8.75
CA GLY A 133 6.59 5.47 -8.39
C GLY A 133 6.60 4.46 -9.53
N ARG A 134 5.57 4.45 -10.39
CA ARG A 134 5.50 3.55 -11.56
C ARG A 134 6.38 4.02 -12.72
N SER A 135 6.43 5.31 -12.98
CA SER A 135 7.19 5.87 -14.11
C SER A 135 8.70 5.90 -13.85
N SER A 136 9.14 5.84 -12.60
CA SER A 136 10.56 5.88 -12.25
C SER A 136 10.85 5.06 -10.98
N PRO A 137 10.73 3.73 -11.04
CA PRO A 137 10.83 2.86 -9.86
C PRO A 137 12.17 2.96 -9.13
N ASP A 138 13.26 3.26 -9.86
CA ASP A 138 14.62 3.39 -9.32
C ASP A 138 14.99 4.83 -8.93
N ASP A 139 14.11 5.82 -9.19
CA ASP A 139 14.35 7.23 -8.84
C ASP A 139 13.51 7.63 -7.62
N ILE A 140 14.09 7.46 -6.42
CA ILE A 140 13.49 7.93 -5.17
C ILE A 140 13.26 9.45 -5.19
N GLY A 141 14.02 10.19 -6.01
CA GLY A 141 13.81 11.62 -6.25
C GLY A 141 12.50 11.93 -6.95
N ALA A 142 11.90 11.01 -7.71
CA ALA A 142 10.64 11.22 -8.40
C ALA A 142 9.48 11.46 -7.43
N VAL A 143 9.38 10.61 -6.41
CA VAL A 143 8.39 10.76 -5.32
C VAL A 143 8.67 12.01 -4.51
N GLY A 144 9.94 12.31 -4.21
CA GLY A 144 10.35 13.55 -3.54
C GLY A 144 9.95 14.82 -4.29
N ARG A 145 10.06 14.83 -5.63
CA ARG A 145 9.62 15.95 -6.47
C ARG A 145 8.11 16.15 -6.44
N VAL A 146 7.33 15.06 -6.42
CA VAL A 146 5.87 15.13 -6.23
C VAL A 146 5.55 15.71 -4.86
N PHE A 147 6.20 15.21 -3.80
CA PHE A 147 6.01 15.71 -2.44
C PHE A 147 6.29 17.21 -2.34
N ALA A 148 7.44 17.66 -2.83
CA ALA A 148 7.82 19.08 -2.83
C ALA A 148 6.79 19.95 -3.57
N ARG A 149 6.35 19.50 -4.75
CA ARG A 149 5.32 20.19 -5.54
C ARG A 149 4.00 20.31 -4.78
N LEU A 150 3.55 19.22 -4.15
CA LEU A 150 2.29 19.17 -3.41
C LEU A 150 2.33 19.90 -2.06
N CYS A 151 3.52 20.24 -1.57
CA CYS A 151 3.70 21.12 -0.43
C CYS A 151 3.80 22.61 -0.82
N GLY A 152 3.55 22.96 -2.09
CA GLY A 152 3.75 24.33 -2.58
C GLY A 152 5.22 24.75 -2.71
N ARG A 153 6.16 23.81 -2.62
CA ARG A 153 7.63 24.01 -2.63
C ARG A 153 8.25 23.38 -3.86
N LYS A 154 7.59 23.55 -5.01
CA LYS A 154 8.07 23.02 -6.29
C LYS A 154 9.49 23.53 -6.55
N ASP A 155 10.35 22.63 -7.03
CA ASP A 155 11.75 22.90 -7.39
C ASP A 155 12.67 23.31 -6.22
N ASP A 156 12.19 23.26 -4.97
CA ASP A 156 13.01 23.44 -3.77
C ASP A 156 13.81 22.15 -3.47
N PRO A 157 15.15 22.15 -3.61
CA PRO A 157 15.95 20.94 -3.43
C PRO A 157 15.87 20.37 -2.00
N VAL A 158 15.63 21.20 -1.00
CA VAL A 158 15.49 20.77 0.39
C VAL A 158 14.21 19.97 0.56
N PHE A 159 13.09 20.46 0.00
CA PHE A 159 11.81 19.75 0.08
C PHE A 159 11.77 18.49 -0.79
N VAL A 160 12.48 18.49 -1.93
CA VAL A 160 12.64 17.27 -2.74
C VAL A 160 13.37 16.20 -1.92
N ARG A 161 14.52 16.57 -1.33
CA ARG A 161 15.28 15.64 -0.50
C ARG A 161 14.48 15.16 0.70
N TYR A 162 13.76 16.07 1.36
CA TYR A 162 12.91 15.75 2.48
C TYR A 162 11.83 14.72 2.14
N GLY A 163 11.11 14.91 1.03
CA GLY A 163 10.12 13.92 0.56
C GLY A 163 10.76 12.56 0.24
N SER A 164 11.95 12.54 -0.35
CA SER A 164 12.69 11.30 -0.64
C SER A 164 13.14 10.55 0.62
N GLU A 165 13.62 11.26 1.64
CA GLU A 165 13.99 10.66 2.93
C GLU A 165 12.75 10.13 3.66
N LEU A 166 11.65 10.89 3.68
CA LEU A 166 10.37 10.42 4.21
C LEU A 166 9.87 9.16 3.49
N THR A 167 10.03 9.12 2.17
CA THR A 167 9.64 7.95 1.36
C THR A 167 10.41 6.71 1.79
N SER A 168 11.73 6.83 1.92
CA SER A 168 12.60 5.73 2.36
C SER A 168 12.28 5.28 3.78
N TYR A 169 12.06 6.24 4.68
CA TYR A 169 11.74 5.98 6.08
C TYR A 169 10.38 5.29 6.25
N PHE A 170 9.33 5.81 5.63
CA PHE A 170 7.99 5.22 5.68
C PHE A 170 7.93 3.87 4.98
N ALA A 171 8.62 3.69 3.84
CA ALA A 171 8.70 2.38 3.19
C ALA A 171 9.34 1.34 4.13
N MET A 172 10.47 1.67 4.75
CA MET A 172 11.13 0.80 5.73
C MET A 172 10.20 0.47 6.91
N TYR A 173 9.51 1.48 7.46
CA TYR A 173 8.57 1.29 8.56
C TYR A 173 7.42 0.35 8.17
N CYS A 174 6.79 0.59 7.02
CA CYS A 174 5.71 -0.23 6.52
C CYS A 174 6.16 -1.68 6.28
N THR A 175 7.33 -1.88 5.67
CA THR A 175 7.91 -3.22 5.47
C THR A 175 8.15 -3.92 6.81
N GLN A 176 8.64 -3.23 7.83
CA GLN A 176 8.83 -3.84 9.16
C GLN A 176 7.51 -4.30 9.79
N LEU A 177 6.44 -3.50 9.68
CA LEU A 177 5.12 -3.91 10.16
C LEU A 177 4.59 -5.12 9.39
N ALA A 178 4.70 -5.10 8.06
CA ALA A 178 4.28 -6.21 7.23
C ALA A 178 5.07 -7.51 7.51
N LEU A 179 6.39 -7.42 7.74
CA LEU A 179 7.21 -8.57 8.15
C LEU A 179 6.78 -9.14 9.51
N ARG A 180 6.45 -8.27 10.48
CA ARG A 180 5.95 -8.68 11.80
C ARG A 180 4.58 -9.34 11.74
N ALA A 181 3.77 -9.03 10.73
CA ALA A 181 2.48 -9.69 10.52
C ALA A 181 2.63 -11.18 10.12
N GLN A 182 3.81 -11.60 9.65
CA GLN A 182 4.12 -13.00 9.32
C GLN A 182 3.08 -13.65 8.39
N LEU A 183 2.77 -12.98 7.28
CA LEU A 183 1.92 -13.54 6.22
C LEU A 183 2.62 -14.75 5.60
N ILE A 184 1.91 -15.88 5.52
CA ILE A 184 2.43 -17.16 5.04
C ILE A 184 2.29 -17.20 3.52
N ARG A 185 3.37 -17.50 2.79
CA ARG A 185 3.34 -17.61 1.32
C ARG A 185 2.99 -19.02 0.87
#